data_AF-A0A532C2J9-F1
#
_entry.id   AF-A0A532C2J9-F1
#
_cell.length_a   1.000
_cell.length_b   1.000
_cell.length_c   1.000
_cell.angle_alpha   90.00
_cell.angle_beta   90.00
_cell.angle_gamma   90.00
#
_symmetry.space_group_name_H-M   'P 1'
#
loop_
_entity.id
_entity.type
_entity.pdbx_description
1 polymer ?
#
loop_
_entity_poly.entity_id
_entity_poly.type
_entity_poly.pdbx_seq_one_letter_code
_entity_poly.pdbx_strand_id
1 'polypeptide(L)'
;PLSKTFIKDPQAKPQPLRGEIDAVNALVYPAVNNGVYRAGFATTQAAYEEAFGELFSTLDMLEDRLSKQRYLVGGRITEADCRLFTTLVRFDPVYVGHFKCNLRRIADYPNLSNYLRDLYQVPGVAGTVNLHHIKSHYYGNPTRIVPVGPELDYSAPHDRARFRKAA
;
A
#
# COMPACT_ATOMS: atom_id res chain seq x y z
N PRO A 1 -13.07 -12.46 -1.37
CA PRO A 1 -12.57 -11.30 -0.57
C PRO A 1 -11.18 -11.60 0.00
N LEU A 2 -10.23 -10.65 -0.07
CA LEU A 2 -8.84 -10.73 0.42
C LEU A 2 -8.67 -11.44 1.78
N SER A 3 -9.74 -11.44 2.60
CA SER A 3 -9.81 -12.10 3.90
C SER A 3 -9.67 -13.62 3.90
N LYS A 4 -9.96 -14.33 2.81
CA LYS A 4 -9.85 -15.81 2.78
C LYS A 4 -8.49 -16.33 2.29
N THR A 5 -7.71 -15.52 1.57
CA THR A 5 -6.46 -15.98 0.94
C THR A 5 -5.21 -15.41 1.61
N PHE A 6 -5.29 -14.26 2.31
CA PHE A 6 -4.12 -13.56 2.86
C PHE A 6 -4.18 -13.20 4.36
N ILE A 7 -5.37 -12.95 4.91
CA ILE A 7 -5.51 -12.36 6.26
C ILE A 7 -5.86 -13.41 7.35
N LYS A 8 -6.44 -14.56 6.98
CA LYS A 8 -6.88 -15.59 7.93
C LYS A 8 -5.97 -16.82 8.02
N ASP A 9 -4.81 -16.82 7.36
CA ASP A 9 -3.85 -17.90 7.48
C ASP A 9 -3.01 -17.71 8.78
N PRO A 10 -3.02 -18.66 9.73
CA PRO A 10 -2.14 -18.66 10.90
C PRO A 10 -0.65 -18.46 10.57
N GLN A 11 -0.25 -18.75 9.33
CA GLN A 11 1.09 -18.54 8.80
C GLN A 11 1.43 -17.07 8.50
N ALA A 12 0.46 -16.15 8.50
CA ALA A 12 0.68 -14.73 8.23
C ALA A 12 1.33 -13.99 9.41
N LYS A 13 1.27 -14.55 10.63
CA LYS A 13 1.86 -13.98 11.85
C LYS A 13 2.63 -15.03 12.66
N PRO A 14 3.74 -15.58 12.12
CA PRO A 14 4.49 -16.63 12.78
C PRO A 14 5.07 -16.12 14.11
N GLN A 15 5.06 -16.97 15.15
CA GLN A 15 5.46 -16.60 16.51
C GLN A 15 6.80 -15.85 16.59
N PRO A 16 7.87 -16.27 15.87
CA PRO A 16 9.17 -15.58 15.95
C PRO A 16 9.18 -14.16 15.39
N LEU A 17 8.28 -13.83 14.45
CA LEU A 17 8.22 -12.52 13.79
C LEU A 17 7.13 -11.61 14.37
N ARG A 18 6.34 -12.10 15.32
CA ARG A 18 5.15 -11.41 15.82
C ARG A 18 5.46 -10.00 16.33
N GLY A 19 6.52 -9.84 17.13
CA GLY A 19 6.90 -8.53 17.68
C GLY A 19 7.28 -7.53 16.59
N GLU A 20 8.03 -7.96 15.58
CA GLU A 20 8.41 -7.08 14.46
C GLU A 20 7.21 -6.74 13.57
N ILE A 21 6.30 -7.70 13.31
CA ILE A 21 5.03 -7.47 12.61
C ILE A 21 4.20 -6.43 13.36
N ASP A 22 4.09 -6.54 14.67
CA ASP A 22 3.32 -5.61 15.49
C ASP A 22 3.94 -4.21 15.49
N ALA A 23 5.27 -4.10 15.56
CA ALA A 23 5.96 -2.82 15.46
C ALA A 23 5.77 -2.15 14.09
N VAL A 24 5.91 -2.90 12.99
CA VAL A 24 5.66 -2.37 11.64
C VAL A 24 4.20 -1.94 11.50
N ASN A 25 3.24 -2.73 11.98
CA ASN A 25 1.82 -2.38 11.92
C ASN A 25 1.48 -1.14 12.74
N ALA A 26 2.11 -0.96 13.91
CA ALA A 26 1.94 0.21 14.75
C ALA A 26 2.43 1.51 14.08
N LEU A 27 3.42 1.41 13.17
CA LEU A 27 3.86 2.52 12.32
C LEU A 27 2.93 2.73 11.11
N VAL A 28 2.67 1.66 10.35
CA VAL A 28 1.97 1.73 9.05
C VAL A 28 0.50 2.12 9.23
N TYR A 29 -0.17 1.65 10.28
CA TYR A 29 -1.59 1.93 10.46
C TYR A 29 -1.90 3.43 10.63
N PRO A 30 -1.39 4.14 11.65
CA PRO A 30 -1.75 5.55 11.88
C PRO A 30 -1.25 6.48 10.77
N ALA A 31 -0.06 6.22 10.22
CA ALA A 31 0.61 7.11 9.28
C ALA A 31 0.26 6.85 7.81
N VAL A 32 -0.07 5.61 7.42
CA VAL A 32 -0.31 5.25 6.02
C VAL A 32 -1.75 4.76 5.80
N ASN A 33 -2.18 3.71 6.50
CA ASN A 33 -3.52 3.16 6.27
C ASN A 33 -4.62 4.16 6.65
N ASN A 34 -4.49 4.78 7.82
CA ASN A 34 -5.38 5.84 8.28
C ASN A 34 -4.89 7.24 7.86
N GLY A 35 -3.58 7.41 7.61
CA GLY A 35 -2.99 8.70 7.23
C GLY A 35 -3.58 9.29 5.95
N VAL A 36 -3.84 8.46 4.93
CA VAL A 36 -4.50 8.92 3.69
C VAL A 36 -5.91 9.47 3.96
N TYR A 37 -6.65 8.90 4.91
CA TYR A 37 -7.98 9.39 5.31
C TYR A 37 -7.88 10.64 6.17
N ARG A 38 -6.90 10.71 7.08
CA ARG A 38 -6.61 11.92 7.86
C ARG A 38 -6.33 13.10 6.95
N ALA A 39 -5.51 12.92 5.91
CA ALA A 39 -5.25 13.94 4.90
C ALA A 39 -6.51 14.26 4.07
N GLY A 40 -7.19 13.24 3.55
CA GLY A 40 -8.34 13.40 2.65
C GLY A 40 -9.57 14.05 3.29
N PHE A 41 -9.77 13.84 4.59
CA PHE A 41 -10.91 14.38 5.36
C PHE A 41 -10.53 15.55 6.28
N ALA A 42 -9.28 16.03 6.23
CA ALA A 42 -8.88 17.20 6.98
C ALA A 42 -9.76 18.41 6.64
N THR A 43 -10.26 19.09 7.68
CA THR A 43 -11.08 20.31 7.55
C THR A 43 -10.27 21.59 7.73
N THR A 44 -8.99 21.48 8.09
CA THR A 44 -8.06 22.60 8.24
C THR A 44 -6.75 22.31 7.50
N GLN A 45 -6.09 23.38 7.04
CA GLN A 45 -4.80 23.27 6.35
C GLN A 45 -3.73 22.63 7.23
N ALA A 46 -3.65 23.01 8.51
CA ALA A 46 -2.67 22.46 9.45
C ALA A 46 -2.83 20.95 9.67
N ALA A 47 -4.07 20.47 9.86
CA ALA A 47 -4.33 19.04 10.02
C ALA A 47 -4.01 18.25 8.74
N TYR A 48 -4.27 18.84 7.56
CA TYR A 48 -3.87 18.27 6.28
C TYR A 48 -2.35 18.18 6.17
N GLU A 49 -1.62 19.27 6.44
CA GLU A 49 -0.16 19.31 6.33
C GLU A 49 0.54 18.35 7.29
N GLU A 50 0.04 18.22 8.51
CA GLU A 50 0.54 17.25 9.49
C GLU A 50 0.36 15.80 8.97
N ALA A 51 -0.85 15.42 8.58
CA ALA A 51 -1.13 14.08 8.07
C ALA A 51 -0.39 13.78 6.76
N PHE A 52 -0.27 14.78 5.89
CA PHE A 52 0.47 14.69 4.63
C PHE A 52 1.97 14.49 4.88
N GLY A 53 2.55 15.27 5.78
CA GLY A 53 3.96 15.14 6.16
C GLY A 53 4.27 13.78 6.79
N GLU A 54 3.43 13.33 7.74
CA GLU A 54 3.57 12.03 8.40
C GLU A 54 3.46 10.87 7.39
N LEU A 55 2.50 10.94 6.47
CA LEU A 55 2.30 9.96 5.40
C LEU A 55 3.55 9.82 4.54
N PHE A 56 4.06 10.92 3.98
CA PHE A 56 5.20 10.85 3.05
C PHE A 56 6.52 10.55 3.75
N SER A 57 6.73 11.03 4.97
CA SER A 57 7.87 10.61 5.79
C SER A 57 7.86 9.09 6.02
N THR A 58 6.69 8.52 6.32
CA THR A 58 6.57 7.08 6.51
C THR A 58 6.72 6.29 5.20
N LEU A 59 6.19 6.78 4.08
CA LEU A 59 6.42 6.16 2.77
C LEU A 59 7.91 6.16 2.40
N ASP A 60 8.65 7.24 2.68
CA ASP A 60 10.10 7.31 2.46
C ASP A 60 10.85 6.30 3.36
N MET A 61 10.44 6.13 4.62
CA MET A 61 11.00 5.09 5.50
C MET A 61 10.72 3.67 4.97
N LEU A 62 9.51 3.41 4.46
CA LEU A 62 9.15 2.11 3.89
C LEU A 62 9.89 1.84 2.58
N GLU A 63 10.10 2.86 1.75
CA GLU A 63 10.93 2.79 0.55
C GLU A 63 12.37 2.37 0.89
N ASP A 64 13.02 3.05 1.85
CA ASP A 64 14.37 2.69 2.30
C ASP A 64 14.40 1.27 2.89
N ARG A 65 13.41 0.92 3.71
CA ARG A 65 13.30 -0.44 4.27
C ARG A 65 13.20 -1.49 3.16
N LEU A 66 12.35 -1.28 2.16
CA LEU A 66 12.14 -2.20 1.05
C LEU A 66 13.29 -2.18 0.03
N SER A 67 14.21 -1.21 0.09
CA SER A 67 15.46 -1.25 -0.68
C SER A 67 16.41 -2.37 -0.21
N LYS A 68 16.29 -2.80 1.05
CA LYS A 68 17.21 -3.75 1.70
C LYS A 68 16.64 -5.16 1.83
N GLN A 69 15.34 -5.32 1.75
CA GLN A 69 14.65 -6.60 1.95
C GLN A 69 13.40 -6.70 1.08
N ARG A 70 12.98 -7.93 0.76
CA ARG A 70 11.86 -8.18 -0.16
C ARG A 70 10.50 -7.73 0.38
N TYR A 71 10.24 -7.99 1.65
CA TYR A 71 8.96 -7.75 2.32
C TYR A 71 9.15 -6.91 3.58
N LEU A 72 8.06 -6.51 4.23
CA LEU A 72 8.15 -5.66 5.42
C LEU A 72 8.81 -6.34 6.60
N VAL A 73 8.64 -7.66 6.76
CA VAL A 73 9.20 -8.41 7.89
C VAL A 73 9.76 -9.76 7.40
N GLY A 74 11.06 -9.97 7.58
CA GLY A 74 11.73 -11.20 7.20
C GLY A 74 11.75 -11.49 5.69
N GLY A 75 11.82 -12.77 5.33
CA GLY A 75 11.96 -13.24 3.94
C GLY A 75 10.66 -13.71 3.26
N ARG A 76 9.50 -13.52 3.89
CA ARG A 76 8.19 -14.02 3.42
C ARG A 76 7.10 -12.97 3.60
N ILE A 77 6.00 -13.13 2.87
CA ILE A 77 4.80 -12.30 3.06
C ILE A 77 4.19 -12.58 4.44
N THR A 78 3.81 -11.51 5.12
CA THR A 78 3.18 -11.52 6.44
C THR A 78 1.90 -10.67 6.46
N GLU A 79 1.22 -10.62 7.61
CA GLU A 79 0.08 -9.74 7.84
C GLU A 79 0.41 -8.25 7.56
N ALA A 80 1.63 -7.81 7.91
CA ALA A 80 2.06 -6.43 7.69
C ALA A 80 2.00 -6.05 6.20
N ASP A 81 2.42 -6.97 5.33
CA ASP A 81 2.40 -6.75 3.88
C ASP A 81 0.98 -6.67 3.34
N CYS A 82 0.10 -7.52 3.86
CA CYS A 82 -1.32 -7.52 3.49
C CYS A 82 -1.99 -6.19 3.84
N ARG A 83 -1.71 -5.66 5.04
CA ARG A 83 -2.25 -4.38 5.49
C ARG A 83 -1.75 -3.22 4.64
N LEU A 84 -0.44 -3.17 4.34
CA LEU A 84 0.12 -2.12 3.50
C LEU A 84 -0.40 -2.20 2.06
N PHE A 85 -0.46 -3.40 1.46
CA PHE A 85 -0.93 -3.65 0.10
C PHE A 85 -2.30 -3.00 -0.19
N THR A 86 -3.24 -3.14 0.76
CA THR A 86 -4.59 -2.59 0.57
C THR A 86 -4.60 -1.07 0.40
N THR A 87 -3.65 -0.36 1.02
CA THR A 87 -3.50 1.09 0.82
C THR A 87 -2.75 1.39 -0.48
N LEU A 88 -1.62 0.72 -0.74
CA LEU A 88 -0.79 1.01 -1.92
C LEU A 88 -1.54 0.81 -3.24
N VAL A 89 -2.32 -0.27 -3.37
CA VAL A 89 -3.09 -0.58 -4.61
C VAL A 89 -4.19 0.45 -4.92
N ARG A 90 -4.55 1.29 -3.94
CA ARG A 90 -5.54 2.37 -4.08
C ARG A 90 -4.91 3.75 -4.17
N PHE A 91 -3.62 3.87 -3.91
CA PHE A 91 -2.96 5.16 -3.73
C PHE A 91 -2.99 6.00 -5.01
N ASP A 92 -2.39 5.50 -6.08
CA ASP A 92 -2.33 6.20 -7.36
C ASP A 92 -3.72 6.42 -8.00
N PRO A 93 -4.63 5.44 -8.04
CA PRO A 93 -5.93 5.63 -8.66
C PRO A 93 -6.94 6.44 -7.85
N VAL A 94 -6.69 6.67 -6.55
CA VAL A 94 -7.63 7.36 -5.66
C VAL A 94 -6.92 8.41 -4.80
N TYR A 95 -6.05 8.00 -3.89
CA TYR A 95 -5.59 8.87 -2.79
C TYR A 95 -4.75 10.06 -3.28
N VAL A 96 -3.99 9.90 -4.37
CA VAL A 96 -3.24 11.00 -5.00
C VAL A 96 -4.17 12.17 -5.34
N GLY A 97 -5.28 11.90 -6.02
CA GLY A 97 -6.23 12.93 -6.43
C GLY A 97 -7.28 13.22 -5.36
N HIS A 98 -8.08 12.20 -5.02
CA HIS A 98 -9.26 12.33 -4.17
C HIS A 98 -8.92 12.82 -2.75
N PHE A 99 -7.84 12.30 -2.17
CA PHE A 99 -7.37 12.68 -0.83
C PHE A 99 -6.21 13.67 -0.84
N LYS A 100 -5.84 14.18 -2.02
CA LYS A 100 -4.75 15.15 -2.21
C LYS A 100 -3.39 14.66 -1.71
N CYS A 101 -3.18 13.35 -1.57
CA CYS A 101 -1.89 12.77 -1.16
C CYS A 101 -0.93 12.77 -2.37
N ASN A 102 -0.51 13.95 -2.81
CA ASN A 102 0.05 14.16 -4.16
C ASN A 102 1.52 14.61 -4.20
N LEU A 103 2.34 14.36 -3.16
CA LEU A 103 3.78 14.65 -3.25
C LEU A 103 4.44 13.78 -4.32
N ARG A 104 4.12 12.48 -4.34
CA ARG A 104 4.59 11.46 -5.29
C ARG A 104 3.54 10.37 -5.43
N ARG A 105 3.51 9.68 -6.57
CA ARG A 105 2.73 8.44 -6.75
C ARG A 105 3.55 7.27 -6.21
N ILE A 106 2.89 6.15 -5.88
CA ILE A 106 3.58 4.88 -5.61
C ILE A 106 4.40 4.44 -6.83
N ALA A 107 3.92 4.71 -8.04
CA ALA A 107 4.69 4.48 -9.27
C ALA A 107 6.06 5.21 -9.30
N ASP A 108 6.21 6.32 -8.58
CA ASP A 108 7.45 7.12 -8.54
C ASP A 108 8.44 6.61 -7.46
N TYR A 109 8.04 5.63 -6.64
CA TYR A 109 8.86 4.96 -5.64
C TYR A 109 9.38 3.61 -6.17
N PRO A 110 10.67 3.45 -6.49
CA PRO A 110 11.19 2.24 -7.11
C PRO A 110 10.92 0.97 -6.29
N ASN A 111 11.16 0.97 -4.98
CA ASN A 111 10.97 -0.22 -4.16
C ASN A 111 9.50 -0.47 -3.85
N LEU A 112 8.72 0.55 -3.47
CA LEU A 112 7.28 0.42 -3.22
C LEU A 112 6.51 -0.01 -4.47
N SER A 113 6.84 0.52 -5.65
CA SER A 113 6.22 0.13 -6.93
C SER A 113 6.51 -1.34 -7.28
N ASN A 114 7.78 -1.76 -7.17
CA ASN A 114 8.14 -3.16 -7.41
C ASN A 114 7.54 -4.10 -6.34
N TYR A 115 7.46 -3.65 -5.08
CA TYR A 115 6.83 -4.39 -3.98
C TYR A 115 5.32 -4.57 -4.19
N LEU A 116 4.60 -3.51 -4.60
CA LEU A 116 3.19 -3.57 -4.93
C LEU A 116 2.92 -4.58 -6.05
N ARG A 117 3.74 -4.58 -7.10
CA ARG A 117 3.64 -5.52 -8.22
C ARG A 117 3.95 -6.96 -7.81
N ASP A 118 4.97 -7.18 -6.97
CA ASP A 118 5.30 -8.50 -6.40
C ASP A 118 4.12 -9.09 -5.63
N LEU A 119 3.47 -8.29 -4.77
CA LEU A 119 2.28 -8.72 -4.04
C LEU A 119 1.07 -8.94 -4.96
N TYR A 120 0.84 -8.05 -5.92
CA TYR A 120 -0.27 -8.16 -6.87
C TYR A 120 -0.21 -9.44 -7.70
N GLN A 121 1.00 -9.88 -8.06
CA GLN A 121 1.26 -11.06 -8.88
C GLN A 121 1.27 -12.38 -8.11
N VAL A 122 1.12 -12.36 -6.77
CA VAL A 122 0.94 -13.60 -6.02
C VAL A 122 -0.37 -14.28 -6.45
N PRO A 123 -0.36 -15.61 -6.70
CA PRO A 123 -1.54 -16.32 -7.18
C PRO A 123 -2.80 -16.02 -6.36
N GLY A 124 -3.85 -15.57 -7.06
CA GLY A 124 -5.14 -15.23 -6.47
C GLY A 124 -5.28 -13.79 -5.96
N VAL A 125 -4.21 -12.99 -5.85
CA VAL A 125 -4.31 -11.58 -5.39
C VAL A 125 -4.98 -10.69 -6.43
N ALA A 126 -4.52 -10.72 -7.67
CA ALA A 126 -5.05 -9.88 -8.75
C ALA A 126 -6.59 -9.99 -8.87
N GLY A 127 -7.13 -11.21 -8.76
CA GLY A 127 -8.58 -11.48 -8.80
C GLY A 127 -9.39 -10.87 -7.64
N THR A 128 -8.73 -10.32 -6.63
CA THR A 128 -9.39 -9.60 -5.53
C THR A 128 -9.44 -8.08 -5.71
N VAL A 129 -8.75 -7.54 -6.73
CA VAL A 129 -8.64 -6.11 -6.98
C VAL A 129 -9.53 -5.74 -8.17
N ASN A 130 -10.52 -4.89 -7.92
CA ASN A 130 -11.36 -4.31 -8.97
C ASN A 130 -11.21 -2.79 -8.94
N LEU A 131 -10.36 -2.25 -9.83
CA LEU A 131 -10.06 -0.82 -9.88
C LEU A 131 -11.28 0.03 -10.29
N HIS A 132 -12.15 -0.50 -11.15
CA HIS A 132 -13.40 0.18 -11.51
C HIS A 132 -14.29 0.37 -10.27
N HIS A 133 -14.50 -0.68 -9.49
CA HIS A 133 -15.29 -0.62 -8.26
C HIS A 133 -14.64 0.28 -7.21
N ILE A 134 -13.31 0.18 -7.03
CA ILE A 134 -12.55 1.07 -6.14
C ILE A 134 -12.79 2.53 -6.53
N LYS A 135 -12.50 2.93 -7.76
CA LYS A 135 -12.62 4.33 -8.19
C LYS A 135 -14.06 4.83 -8.12
N SER A 136 -15.03 4.01 -8.54
CA SER A 136 -16.46 4.36 -8.46
C SER A 136 -16.94 4.58 -7.03
N HIS A 137 -16.42 3.80 -6.07
CA HIS A 137 -16.77 3.97 -4.66
C HIS A 137 -16.28 5.31 -4.09
N TYR A 138 -15.03 5.69 -4.35
CA TYR A 138 -14.47 6.95 -3.81
C TYR A 138 -14.95 8.19 -4.56
N TYR A 139 -14.96 8.18 -5.90
CA TYR A 139 -15.34 9.35 -6.69
C TYR A 139 -16.85 9.49 -6.96
N GLY A 140 -17.66 8.54 -6.49
CA GLY A 140 -19.10 8.49 -6.74
C GLY A 140 -19.93 9.62 -6.13
N ASN A 141 -19.33 10.60 -5.45
CA ASN A 141 -20.01 11.73 -4.82
C ASN A 141 -19.06 12.95 -4.77
N PRO A 142 -19.50 14.20 -5.05
CA PRO A 142 -20.85 14.63 -5.45
C PRO A 142 -21.12 14.68 -6.96
N THR A 143 -20.10 14.88 -7.80
CA THR A 143 -20.29 15.04 -9.24
C THR A 143 -20.44 13.71 -9.98
N ARG A 144 -20.12 12.59 -9.33
CA ARG A 144 -20.07 11.23 -9.91
C ARG A 144 -19.09 11.07 -11.08
N ILE A 145 -18.21 12.06 -11.28
CA ILE A 145 -17.17 11.98 -12.30
C ILE A 145 -16.05 11.12 -11.73
N VAL A 146 -15.84 9.94 -12.34
CA VAL A 146 -14.72 9.06 -12.03
C VAL A 146 -13.58 9.38 -13.00
N PRO A 147 -12.38 9.78 -12.53
CA PRO A 147 -11.25 10.07 -13.41
C PRO A 147 -10.92 8.88 -14.32
N VAL A 148 -10.57 9.12 -15.58
CA VAL A 148 -10.19 8.05 -16.52
C VAL A 148 -8.85 7.43 -16.12
N GLY A 149 -7.85 8.28 -15.84
CA GLY A 149 -6.53 7.84 -15.39
C GLY A 149 -6.47 7.42 -13.90
N PRO A 150 -5.27 7.09 -13.41
CA PRO A 150 -4.04 6.89 -14.17
C PRO A 150 -4.07 5.58 -14.98
N GLU A 151 -3.20 5.50 -15.99
CA GLU A 151 -2.86 4.21 -16.62
C GLU A 151 -1.99 3.41 -15.67
N LEU A 152 -2.37 2.15 -15.41
CA LEU A 152 -1.74 1.29 -14.41
C LEU A 152 -1.58 -0.12 -14.97
N ASP A 153 -0.38 -0.67 -14.82
CA ASP A 153 -0.11 -2.09 -15.06
C ASP A 153 0.57 -2.70 -13.83
N TYR A 154 -0.23 -3.26 -12.93
CA TYR A 154 0.29 -3.99 -11.77
C TYR A 154 0.79 -5.41 -12.12
N SER A 155 0.56 -5.87 -13.35
CA SER A 155 1.08 -7.14 -13.87
C SER A 155 2.46 -6.98 -14.53
N ALA A 156 2.94 -5.75 -14.72
CA ALA A 156 4.27 -5.49 -15.26
C ALA A 156 5.38 -6.17 -14.43
N PRO A 157 6.48 -6.65 -15.07
CA PRO A 157 7.57 -7.33 -14.36
C PRO A 157 8.17 -6.49 -13.23
N HIS A 158 8.40 -7.11 -12.07
CA HIS A 158 9.07 -6.48 -10.93
C HIS A 158 10.44 -7.09 -10.64
N ASP A 159 11.32 -6.34 -9.99
CA ASP A 159 12.72 -6.74 -9.73
C ASP A 159 12.95 -7.41 -8.36
N ARG A 160 11.88 -7.60 -7.56
CA ARG A 160 11.95 -8.10 -6.18
C ARG A 160 12.57 -9.49 -6.02
N ALA A 161 12.76 -10.23 -7.11
CA ALA A 161 13.50 -11.49 -7.12
C ALA A 161 14.98 -11.32 -6.73
N ARG A 162 15.57 -10.12 -6.87
CA ARG A 162 16.97 -9.82 -6.49
C ARG A 162 17.32 -10.11 -5.02
N PHE A 163 16.31 -10.22 -4.15
CA PHE A 163 16.47 -10.53 -2.72
C PHE A 163 16.41 -12.03 -2.41
N ARG A 164 16.18 -12.90 -3.41
CA ARG A 164 16.32 -14.35 -3.22
C ARG A 164 17.82 -14.64 -3.04
N LYS A 165 18.19 -15.27 -1.92
CA LYS A 165 19.53 -15.88 -1.83
C LYS A 165 19.66 -16.91 -2.95
N ALA A 166 20.78 -16.91 -3.67
CA ALA A 166 21.13 -18.03 -4.53
C ALA A 166 21.04 -19.31 -3.69
N ALA A 167 20.33 -20.31 -4.23
CA ALA A 167 20.16 -21.61 -3.59
C ALA A 167 21.50 -22.35 -3.50
#